data_AF-A0A8S3ZRM0-F1
#
_entry.id   AF-A0A8S3ZRM0-F1
#
_cell.length_a   1.000
_cell.length_b   1.000
_cell.length_c   1.000
_cell.angle_alpha   90.00
_cell.angle_beta   90.00
_cell.angle_gamma   90.00
#
_symmetry.space_group_name_H-M   'P 1'
#
loop_
_entity.id
_entity.type
_entity.pdbx_description
1 polymer ?
#
loop_
_entity_poly.entity_id
_entity_poly.type
_entity_poly.pdbx_seq_one_letter_code
_entity_poly.pdbx_strand_id
1 'polypeptide(L)' 'AMLKLGSSKPWPEAMKQITGQEKMNAEPLLEYFKPLLDFLRTENGNDYGWDPNCPVPSK' A
#
# COMPACT_ATOMS: atom_id res chain seq x y z
N ALA A 1 -18.68 -17.54 3.82
CA ALA A 1 -17.59 -16.90 4.59
C ALA A 1 -16.28 -17.17 3.88
N MET A 2 -15.56 -16.11 3.49
CA MET A 2 -14.36 -16.16 2.65
C MET A 2 -13.34 -17.22 3.10
N LEU A 3 -13.06 -17.30 4.41
CA LEU A 3 -12.07 -18.25 4.96
C LEU A 3 -12.39 -19.72 4.67
N LYS A 4 -13.68 -20.07 4.47
CA LYS A 4 -14.09 -21.44 4.10
C LYS A 4 -13.71 -21.81 2.65
N LEU A 5 -13.42 -20.83 1.80
CA LEU A 5 -13.07 -21.06 0.40
C LEU A 5 -11.65 -21.64 0.26
N GLY A 6 -10.73 -21.34 1.18
CA GLY A 6 -9.34 -21.76 1.07
C GLY A 6 -8.75 -21.43 -0.31
N SER A 7 -8.16 -22.43 -0.97
CA SER A 7 -7.63 -22.33 -2.33
C SER A 7 -8.61 -22.79 -3.44
N SER A 8 -9.88 -23.06 -3.12
CA SER A 8 -10.86 -23.59 -4.09
C SER A 8 -11.34 -22.58 -5.13
N LYS A 9 -11.11 -21.28 -4.89
CA LYS A 9 -11.46 -20.17 -5.77
C LYS A 9 -10.24 -19.28 -6.00
N PRO A 10 -10.13 -18.61 -7.16
CA PRO A 10 -9.13 -17.58 -7.37
C PRO A 10 -9.18 -16.53 -6.25
N TRP A 11 -8.02 -16.11 -5.77
CA TRP A 11 -7.91 -15.15 -4.67
C TRP A 11 -8.69 -13.83 -4.90
N PRO A 12 -8.86 -13.29 -6.12
CA PRO A 12 -9.67 -12.08 -6.31
C PRO A 12 -11.15 -12.32 -6.02
N GLU A 13 -11.68 -13.50 -6.37
CA GLU A 13 -13.07 -13.87 -6.06
C GLU A 13 -13.28 -14.00 -4.54
N ALA A 14 -12.32 -14.59 -3.84
CA ALA A 14 -12.34 -14.71 -2.39
C ALA A 14 -12.28 -13.32 -1.73
N MET A 15 -11.39 -12.44 -2.18
CA MET A 15 -11.25 -11.07 -1.68
C MET A 15 -12.54 -10.26 -1.89
N LYS A 16 -13.17 -10.36 -3.07
CA LYS A 16 -14.42 -9.65 -3.40
C LYS A 16 -15.54 -9.92 -2.40
N GLN A 17 -15.61 -11.12 -1.81
CA GLN A 17 -16.63 -11.44 -0.81
C GLN A 17 -16.51 -10.63 0.48
N ILE A 18 -15.35 -10.04 0.75
CA ILE A 18 -15.10 -9.20 1.94
C ILE A 18 -15.08 -7.73 1.55
N THR A 19 -14.33 -7.38 0.52
CA THR A 19 -14.05 -5.98 0.17
C THR A 19 -15.07 -5.40 -0.81
N GLY A 20 -15.87 -6.25 -1.46
CA GLY A 20 -16.72 -5.86 -2.60
C GLY A 20 -15.94 -5.56 -3.89
N GLN A 21 -14.60 -5.60 -3.85
CA GLN A 21 -13.73 -5.20 -4.95
C GLN A 21 -13.04 -6.42 -5.58
N GLU A 22 -12.99 -6.45 -6.92
CA GLU A 22 -12.30 -7.51 -7.68
C GLU A 22 -10.83 -7.22 -7.93
N LYS A 23 -10.43 -5.94 -7.86
CA LYS A 23 -9.07 -5.48 -8.10
C LYS A 23 -8.42 -5.06 -6.80
N MET A 24 -7.09 -5.20 -6.74
CA MET A 24 -6.29 -4.70 -5.63
C MET A 24 -6.40 -3.18 -5.53
N ASN A 25 -6.60 -2.69 -4.31
CA ASN A 25 -6.69 -1.27 -4.01
C ASN A 25 -5.82 -0.95 -2.77
N ALA A 26 -4.95 0.07 -2.90
CA ALA A 26 -4.06 0.52 -1.83
C ALA A 26 -4.70 1.59 -0.92
N GLU A 27 -5.88 2.11 -1.26
CA GLU A 27 -6.57 3.14 -0.48
C GLU A 27 -6.73 2.77 1.01
N PRO A 28 -7.18 1.55 1.40
CA PRO A 28 -7.32 1.22 2.82
C PRO A 28 -6.00 1.26 3.60
N LEU A 29 -4.88 0.97 2.92
CA LEU A 29 -3.55 1.06 3.52
C LEU A 29 -3.15 2.53 3.73
N LEU A 30 -3.40 3.38 2.73
CA LEU A 30 -3.14 4.83 2.83
C LEU A 30 -4.03 5.47 3.91
N GLU A 31 -5.29 5.07 4.01
CA GLU A 31 -6.22 5.53 5.05
C GLU A 31 -5.73 5.16 6.45
N TYR A 32 -5.29 3.92 6.65
CA TYR A 32 -4.72 3.48 7.93
C TYR A 32 -3.51 4.32 8.35
N PHE A 33 -2.63 4.66 7.41
CA PHE A 33 -1.42 5.45 7.68
C PHE A 33 -1.60 6.96 7.54
N LYS A 34 -2.80 7.46 7.26
CA LYS A 34 -3.05 8.88 7.01
C LYS A 34 -2.50 9.81 8.10
N PRO A 35 -2.70 9.56 9.41
CA PRO A 35 -2.16 10.45 10.44
C PRO A 35 -0.63 10.54 10.43
N LEU A 36 0.04 9.42 10.20
CA LEU A 36 1.50 9.38 10.09
C LEU A 36 1.97 10.10 8.82
N LEU A 37 1.28 9.89 7.69
CA LEU A 37 1.60 10.55 6.44
C LEU A 37 1.49 12.08 6.55
N ASP A 38 0.45 12.58 7.22
CA ASP A 38 0.24 14.02 7.42
C ASP A 38 1.31 14.62 8.37
N PHE A 39 1.72 13.86 9.40
CA PHE A 39 2.85 14.24 10.25
C PHE A 39 4.15 14.34 9.45
N LEU A 40 4.51 13.31 8.68
CA LEU A 40 5.74 13.28 7.90
C LEU A 40 5.81 14.38 6.83
N ARG A 41 4.68 14.74 6.22
CA ARG A 41 4.59 15.88 5.27
C ARG A 41 4.92 17.21 5.93
N THR A 42 4.54 17.36 7.21
CA THR A 42 4.83 18.58 7.97
C THR A 42 6.31 18.62 8.36
N GLU A 43 6.83 17.52 8.90
CA GLU A 43 8.20 17.47 9.42
C GLU A 43 9.27 17.50 8.33
N ASN A 44 9.05 16.84 7.19
CA ASN A 44 10.05 16.74 6.13
C ASN A 44 10.08 17.97 5.20
N GLY A 45 9.17 18.94 5.38
CA GLY A 45 9.06 20.10 4.50
C GLY A 45 8.83 19.69 3.04
N ASN A 46 9.51 20.34 2.09
CA ASN A 46 9.40 20.06 0.64
C ASN A 46 10.67 19.43 0.04
N ASP A 47 11.66 19.08 0.86
CA ASP A 47 12.94 18.52 0.40
C ASP A 47 13.00 17.02 0.72
N TYR A 48 12.16 16.25 0.04
CA TYR A 48 12.09 14.79 0.17
C TYR A 48 12.11 14.12 -1.21
N GLY A 49 12.82 13.00 -1.31
CA GLY A 49 13.07 12.29 -2.56
C GLY A 49 14.51 11.82 -2.63
N TRP A 50 14.88 11.22 -3.75
CA TRP A 50 16.24 10.75 -4.01
C TRP A 50 16.69 11.34 -5.36
N ASP A 51 17.93 11.83 -5.46
CA ASP A 51 18.49 12.22 -6.74
C ASP A 51 18.64 10.95 -7.62
N PRO A 52 17.98 10.87 -8.79
CA PRO A 52 18.10 9.72 -9.68
C PRO A 52 19.53 9.51 -10.19
N ASN A 53 20.39 10.53 -10.12
CA ASN A 53 21.79 10.46 -10.52
C ASN A 53 22.75 10.31 -9.32
N CYS A 54 22.24 10.06 -8.11
CA CYS A 54 23.06 9.84 -6.93
C CYS A 54 24.07 8.70 -7.20
N PRO A 55 25.38 8.96 -7.14
CA PRO A 55 26.37 7.94 -7.45
C PRO A 55 26.35 6.84 -6.39
N VAL A 56 26.33 5.58 -6.84
CA VAL A 56 26.48 4.45 -5.92
C VAL A 56 27.86 4.52 -5.24
N PRO A 57 27.93 4.40 -3.90
CA PRO A 57 29.20 4.39 -3.21
C PRO A 57 30.11 3.27 -3.74
N SER A 58 31.34 3.62 -4.11
CA SER A 58 32.39 2.66 -4.40
C SER A 58 32.64 1.81 -3.14
N LYS A 59 32.48 0.49 -3.25
CA LYS A 59 32.78 -0.45 -2.17
C LYS A 59 34.22 -0.34 -1.69
#